data_AF-A0A2U8W9Z0-F1
#
_entry.id   AF-A0A2U8W9Z0-F1
#
_cell.length_a   1.000
_cell.length_b   1.000
_cell.length_c   1.000
_cell.angle_alpha   90.00
_cell.angle_beta   90.00
_cell.angle_gamma   90.00
#
_symmetry.space_group_name_H-M   'P 1'
#
loop_
_entity.id
_entity.type
_entity.pdbx_description
1 polymer ?
#
loop_
_entity_poly.entity_id
_entity_poly.type
_entity_poly.pdbx_seq_one_letter_code
_entity_poly.pdbx_strand_id
1 'polypeptide(L)'
;MVIGIALLLASASPIMAQTRRALICSEEVAIRLSEPAKPDAPRSEEIDRRSFSLTSGGDTLNLISAGRSEFYECQKVVPRLNEGRPRNTMKCQNGIYFLTIDYSQLKFAKSQMNPESKSDVSISYGSCRFP
;
A
#
# COMPACT_ATOMS: atom_id res chain seq x y z
N MET A 1 19.01 -29.94 -41.49
CA MET A 1 18.17 -29.99 -40.28
C MET A 1 18.64 -28.92 -39.29
N VAL A 2 18.45 -27.63 -39.60
CA VAL A 2 19.02 -26.50 -38.82
C VAL A 2 18.01 -25.34 -38.72
N ILE A 3 16.72 -25.66 -38.63
CA ILE A 3 15.63 -24.65 -38.57
C ILE A 3 14.91 -24.70 -37.20
N GLY A 4 15.09 -25.77 -36.41
CA GLY A 4 14.36 -25.96 -35.16
C GLY A 4 14.93 -25.24 -33.92
N ILE A 5 16.19 -24.79 -33.95
CA ILE A 5 16.86 -24.24 -32.74
C ILE A 5 16.68 -22.72 -32.63
N ALA A 6 16.44 -22.02 -33.74
CA ALA A 6 16.27 -20.57 -33.73
C ALA A 6 14.89 -20.10 -33.23
N LEU A 7 13.85 -20.95 -33.30
CA LEU A 7 12.49 -20.57 -32.86
C LEU A 7 12.28 -20.69 -31.34
N LEU A 8 13.14 -21.39 -30.61
CA LEU A 8 13.00 -21.53 -29.15
C LEU A 8 13.55 -20.31 -28.38
N LEU A 9 14.30 -19.43 -29.03
CA LEU A 9 14.80 -18.18 -28.44
C LEU A 9 13.85 -16.99 -28.61
N ALA A 10 12.81 -17.13 -29.44
CA ALA A 10 11.86 -16.06 -29.73
C ALA A 10 10.61 -16.06 -28.82
N SER A 11 10.42 -17.12 -28.00
CA SER A 11 9.30 -17.24 -27.06
C SER A 11 9.69 -16.98 -25.60
N ALA A 12 10.98 -16.77 -25.32
CA ALA A 12 11.43 -16.20 -24.06
C ALA A 12 11.27 -14.69 -24.10
N SER A 13 10.03 -14.21 -24.28
CA SER A 13 9.67 -12.89 -23.78
C SER A 13 10.08 -12.90 -22.32
N PRO A 14 11.06 -12.07 -21.88
CA PRO A 14 11.30 -11.94 -20.47
C PRO A 14 9.96 -11.49 -19.92
N ILE A 15 9.37 -12.31 -19.05
CA ILE A 15 8.23 -11.93 -18.25
C ILE A 15 8.71 -10.66 -17.53
N MET A 16 8.39 -9.51 -18.12
CA MET A 16 8.62 -8.17 -17.57
C MET A 16 7.65 -7.92 -16.41
N ALA A 17 7.28 -8.97 -15.66
CA ALA A 17 6.96 -8.85 -14.25
C ALA A 17 8.29 -8.56 -13.53
N GLN A 18 8.85 -7.39 -13.84
CA GLN A 18 9.91 -6.75 -13.12
C GLN A 18 9.39 -6.65 -11.69
N THR A 19 9.80 -7.61 -10.87
CA THR A 19 9.56 -7.66 -9.43
C THR A 19 10.14 -6.37 -8.89
N ARG A 20 9.30 -5.33 -8.79
CA ARG A 20 9.64 -4.15 -8.00
C ARG A 20 9.91 -4.71 -6.61
N ARG A 21 11.15 -4.54 -6.14
CA ARG A 21 11.64 -5.10 -4.88
C ARG A 21 10.58 -4.91 -3.80
N ALA A 22 10.29 -5.97 -3.06
CA ALA A 22 9.40 -5.89 -1.93
C ALA A 22 9.90 -4.79 -0.98
N LEU A 23 9.00 -3.95 -0.47
CA LEU A 23 9.28 -3.03 0.62
C LEU A 23 8.85 -3.69 1.92
N ILE A 24 9.66 -3.58 2.96
CA ILE A 24 9.29 -3.96 4.33
C ILE A 24 8.87 -2.69 5.05
N CYS A 25 7.63 -2.63 5.50
CA CYS A 25 7.03 -1.47 6.12
C CYS A 25 6.67 -1.76 7.58
N SER A 26 6.84 -0.75 8.43
CA SER A 26 6.51 -0.81 9.85
C SER A 26 5.69 0.41 10.25
N GLU A 27 4.59 0.16 10.96
CA GLU A 27 3.77 1.23 11.53
C GLU A 27 4.50 1.89 12.71
N GLU A 28 4.62 3.20 12.65
CA GLU A 28 5.17 4.04 13.73
C GLU A 28 4.06 4.58 14.62
N VAL A 29 2.88 4.83 14.03
CA VAL A 29 1.67 5.28 14.71
C VAL A 29 0.49 4.49 14.17
N ALA A 30 -0.39 4.00 15.04
CA ALA A 30 -1.62 3.33 14.65
C ALA A 30 -2.74 3.69 15.64
N ILE A 31 -3.83 4.28 15.14
CA ILE A 31 -4.92 4.79 15.95
C ILE A 31 -6.23 4.26 15.38
N ARG A 32 -7.15 3.87 16.25
CA ARG A 32 -8.52 3.50 15.90
C ARG A 32 -9.49 4.45 16.59
N LEU A 33 -10.51 4.91 15.87
CA LEU A 33 -11.65 5.56 16.49
C LEU A 33 -12.47 4.49 17.22
N SER A 34 -12.80 4.72 18.48
CA SER A 34 -13.67 3.85 19.27
C SER A 34 -14.92 4.62 19.72
N GLU A 35 -16.01 3.89 19.99
CA GLU A 35 -17.16 4.53 20.63
C GLU A 35 -16.75 4.97 22.04
N PRO A 36 -17.00 6.24 22.41
CA PRO A 36 -16.59 6.74 23.70
C PRO A 36 -17.37 6.01 24.80
N ALA A 37 -16.66 5.29 25.67
CA ALA A 37 -17.27 4.57 26.80
C ALA A 37 -17.98 5.50 27.81
N LYS A 38 -17.62 6.81 27.79
CA LYS A 38 -18.23 7.89 28.58
C LYS A 38 -18.22 9.19 27.76
N PRO A 39 -19.10 10.17 28.04
CA PRO A 39 -19.17 11.43 27.27
C PRO A 39 -17.82 12.16 27.11
N ASP A 40 -16.96 12.07 28.12
CA ASP A 40 -15.64 12.73 28.16
C ASP A 40 -14.47 11.79 27.79
N ALA A 41 -14.74 10.53 27.41
CA ALA A 41 -13.70 9.60 27.04
C ALA A 41 -13.09 9.97 25.67
N PRO A 42 -11.76 9.84 25.50
CA PRO A 42 -11.13 10.03 24.21
C PRO A 42 -11.74 9.06 23.19
N ARG A 43 -12.17 9.58 22.04
CA ARG A 43 -12.78 8.81 20.94
C ARG A 43 -11.77 8.00 20.12
N SER A 44 -10.52 7.90 20.59
CA SER A 44 -9.42 7.29 19.85
C SER A 44 -8.53 6.49 20.79
N GLU A 45 -8.17 5.29 20.33
CA GLU A 45 -7.28 4.37 21.03
C GLU A 45 -6.06 4.07 20.15
N GLU A 46 -4.87 4.06 20.76
CA GLU A 46 -3.68 3.54 20.09
C GLU A 46 -3.80 2.02 19.98
N ILE A 47 -3.56 1.48 18.79
CA ILE A 47 -3.63 0.04 18.50
C ILE A 47 -2.24 -0.52 18.22
N ASP A 48 -2.12 -1.84 18.27
CA ASP A 48 -0.86 -2.54 18.01
C ASP A 48 -0.30 -2.18 16.63
N ARG A 49 0.95 -1.72 16.63
CA ARG A 49 1.71 -1.40 15.43
C ARG A 49 2.12 -2.68 14.72
N ARG A 50 1.87 -2.74 13.42
CA ARG A 50 2.16 -3.91 12.59
C ARG A 50 3.29 -3.67 11.62
N SER A 51 3.94 -4.75 11.23
CA SER A 51 4.86 -4.76 10.09
C SER A 51 4.26 -5.61 8.97
N PHE A 52 4.50 -5.20 7.74
CA PHE A 52 3.98 -5.86 6.55
C PHE A 52 4.95 -5.64 5.39
N SER A 53 4.80 -6.43 4.34
CA SER A 53 5.55 -6.25 3.10
C SER A 53 4.64 -5.75 1.98
N LEU A 54 5.18 -4.89 1.11
CA LEU A 54 4.50 -4.35 -0.05
C LEU A 54 5.21 -4.76 -1.32
N THR A 55 4.47 -5.26 -2.30
CA THR A 55 4.97 -5.48 -3.66
C THR A 55 4.10 -4.73 -4.65
N SER A 56 4.71 -3.90 -5.50
CA SER A 56 4.00 -3.05 -6.47
C SER A 56 4.10 -3.63 -7.88
N GLY A 57 2.95 -3.79 -8.54
CA GLY A 57 2.80 -4.18 -9.95
C GLY A 57 2.60 -2.99 -10.91
N GLY A 58 2.75 -1.75 -10.44
CA GLY A 58 2.50 -0.54 -11.23
C GLY A 58 1.16 0.11 -10.90
N ASP A 59 0.07 -0.45 -11.40
CA ASP A 59 -1.33 -0.08 -11.10
C ASP A 59 -1.94 -0.93 -9.98
N THR A 60 -1.19 -1.87 -9.44
CA THR A 60 -1.60 -2.77 -8.37
C THR A 60 -0.56 -2.82 -7.26
N LEU A 61 -1.01 -3.17 -6.05
CA LEU A 61 -0.15 -3.36 -4.90
C LEU A 61 -0.66 -4.53 -4.06
N ASN A 62 0.23 -5.44 -3.70
CA ASN A 62 -0.06 -6.47 -2.72
C ASN A 62 0.56 -6.09 -1.38
N LEU A 63 -0.25 -6.14 -0.34
CA LEU A 63 0.16 -6.01 1.06
C LEU A 63 0.12 -7.39 1.70
N ILE A 64 1.25 -7.85 2.23
CA ILE A 64 1.36 -9.16 2.88
C ILE A 64 1.67 -8.95 4.36
N SER A 65 0.77 -9.41 5.22
CA SER A 65 0.87 -9.31 6.68
C SER A 65 0.42 -10.61 7.32
N ALA A 66 1.21 -11.17 8.24
CA ALA A 66 0.88 -12.38 9.01
C ALA A 66 0.33 -13.54 8.15
N GLY A 67 0.93 -13.78 6.98
CA GLY A 67 0.51 -14.85 6.06
C GLY A 67 -0.75 -14.58 5.24
N ARG A 68 -1.36 -13.39 5.38
CA ARG A 68 -2.47 -12.93 4.55
C ARG A 68 -1.99 -11.94 3.50
N SER A 69 -2.51 -12.05 2.29
CA SER A 69 -2.25 -11.11 1.19
C SER A 69 -3.52 -10.33 0.89
N GLU A 70 -3.40 -9.01 0.87
CA GLU A 70 -4.43 -8.07 0.47
C GLU A 70 -4.02 -7.43 -0.84
N PHE A 71 -4.93 -7.40 -1.80
CA PHE A 71 -4.70 -6.80 -3.12
C PHE A 71 -5.32 -5.40 -3.16
N TYR A 72 -4.62 -4.41 -3.69
CA TYR A 72 -5.08 -3.04 -3.84
C TYR A 72 -4.94 -2.58 -5.29
N GLU A 73 -5.94 -1.83 -5.76
CA GLU A 73 -5.90 -1.09 -7.01
C GLU A 73 -5.31 0.29 -6.76
N CYS A 74 -4.37 0.72 -7.61
CA CYS A 74 -3.55 1.89 -7.38
C CYS A 74 -3.55 2.88 -8.54
N GLN A 75 -3.48 4.15 -8.18
CA GLN A 75 -3.36 5.25 -9.12
C GLN A 75 -2.23 6.19 -8.68
N LYS A 76 -1.41 6.61 -9.65
CA LYS A 76 -0.38 7.62 -9.41
C LYS A 76 -1.05 8.96 -9.15
N VAL A 77 -0.63 9.66 -8.11
CA VAL A 77 -1.13 11.01 -7.83
C VAL A 77 -0.52 11.98 -8.83
N VAL A 78 -1.38 12.54 -9.68
CA VAL A 78 -0.99 13.63 -10.59
C VAL A 78 -1.04 14.94 -9.79
N PRO A 79 0.07 15.70 -9.71
CA PRO A 79 0.05 17.01 -9.07
C PRO A 79 -0.93 17.94 -9.79
N ARG A 80 -1.62 18.79 -9.03
CA ARG A 80 -2.47 19.84 -9.63
C ARG A 80 -1.57 20.85 -10.36
N LEU A 81 -2.11 21.58 -11.34
CA LEU A 81 -1.37 22.58 -12.12
C LEU A 81 -0.64 23.63 -11.26
N ASN A 82 -1.11 23.88 -10.04
CA ASN A 82 -0.52 24.84 -9.09
C ASN A 82 0.47 24.19 -8.10
N GLU A 83 0.65 22.88 -8.12
CA GLU A 83 1.63 22.18 -7.29
C GLU A 83 2.93 22.01 -8.08
N GLY A 84 3.91 22.89 -7.82
CA GLY A 84 5.15 22.99 -8.61
C GLY A 84 6.14 21.81 -8.53
N ARG A 85 5.74 20.65 -8.00
CA ARG A 85 6.62 19.45 -7.93
C ARG A 85 5.86 18.17 -8.28
N PRO A 86 6.48 17.26 -9.06
CA PRO A 86 5.94 15.93 -9.28
C PRO A 86 5.82 15.17 -7.95
N ARG A 87 4.63 14.64 -7.67
CA ARG A 87 4.43 13.74 -6.53
C ARG A 87 4.80 12.32 -6.95
N ASN A 88 5.80 11.73 -6.31
CA ASN A 88 6.09 10.30 -6.43
C ASN A 88 5.21 9.50 -5.45
N THR A 89 3.94 9.86 -5.40
CA THR A 89 2.96 9.33 -4.47
C THR A 89 1.97 8.47 -5.24
N MET A 90 1.62 7.34 -4.65
CA MET A 90 0.61 6.43 -5.16
C MET A 90 -0.51 6.30 -4.13
N LYS A 91 -1.74 6.33 -4.59
CA LYS A 91 -2.93 6.05 -3.80
C LYS A 91 -3.47 4.70 -4.22
N CYS A 92 -3.78 3.86 -3.26
CA CYS A 92 -4.21 2.49 -3.45
C CYS A 92 -5.47 2.24 -2.61
N GLN A 93 -6.40 1.44 -3.12
CA GLN A 93 -7.65 1.13 -2.43
C GLN A 93 -8.07 -0.34 -2.61
N ASN A 94 -8.73 -0.87 -1.60
CA ASN A 94 -9.40 -2.16 -1.60
C ASN A 94 -10.64 -2.08 -0.71
N GLY A 95 -11.82 -1.91 -1.30
CA GLY A 95 -13.06 -1.73 -0.55
C GLY A 95 -12.98 -0.58 0.45
N ILE A 96 -13.00 -0.91 1.74
CA ILE A 96 -12.93 0.06 2.85
C ILE A 96 -11.48 0.42 3.27
N TYR A 97 -10.47 -0.21 2.68
CA TYR A 97 -9.07 0.00 2.98
C TYR A 97 -8.41 0.92 1.96
N PHE A 98 -7.66 1.90 2.44
CA PHE A 98 -6.94 2.87 1.64
C PHE A 98 -5.48 2.92 2.09
N LEU A 99 -4.57 3.05 1.14
CA LEU A 99 -3.15 3.18 1.38
C LEU A 99 -2.58 4.26 0.46
N THR A 100 -1.83 5.19 1.03
CA THR A 100 -1.01 6.13 0.27
C THR A 100 0.44 5.87 0.59
N ILE A 101 1.29 5.79 -0.44
CA ILE A 101 2.74 5.64 -0.28
C ILE A 101 3.47 6.71 -1.07
N ASP A 102 4.40 7.38 -0.41
CA ASP A 102 5.39 8.26 -1.03
C ASP A 102 6.67 7.46 -1.28
N TYR A 103 6.97 7.16 -2.54
CA TYR A 103 8.13 6.38 -2.93
C TYR A 103 9.45 7.18 -2.86
N SER A 104 9.39 8.50 -2.78
CA SER A 104 10.59 9.34 -2.59
C SER A 104 11.04 9.35 -1.13
N GLN A 105 10.09 9.35 -0.19
CA GLN A 105 10.38 9.31 1.25
C GLN A 105 10.29 7.92 1.86
N LEU A 106 9.77 6.94 1.12
CA LEU A 106 9.40 5.61 1.60
C LEU A 106 8.51 5.67 2.85
N LYS A 107 7.55 6.60 2.85
CA LYS A 107 6.56 6.75 3.92
C LYS A 107 5.19 6.34 3.44
N PHE A 108 4.38 5.80 4.34
CA PHE A 108 3.02 5.42 4.04
C PHE A 108 2.02 5.95 5.07
N ALA A 109 0.78 6.06 4.61
CA ALA A 109 -0.40 6.25 5.44
C ALA A 109 -1.44 5.23 5.00
N LYS A 110 -1.99 4.47 5.95
CA LYS A 110 -3.07 3.51 5.73
C LYS A 110 -4.29 3.97 6.52
N SER A 111 -5.47 3.74 5.96
CA SER A 111 -6.71 3.92 6.70
C SER A 111 -7.72 2.87 6.33
N GLN A 112 -8.52 2.45 7.30
CA GLN A 112 -9.73 1.67 7.09
C GLN A 112 -10.91 2.56 7.45
N MET A 113 -11.91 2.62 6.59
CA MET A 113 -13.12 3.43 6.81
C MET A 113 -14.35 2.61 6.45
N ASN A 114 -15.03 2.08 7.46
CA ASN A 114 -16.27 1.35 7.27
C ASN A 114 -17.46 2.32 7.14
N PRO A 115 -18.16 2.37 5.98
CA PRO A 115 -19.28 3.29 5.80
C PRO A 115 -20.50 2.92 6.67
N GLU A 116 -20.60 1.67 7.13
CA GLU A 116 -21.70 1.21 7.99
C GLU A 116 -21.50 1.58 9.47
N SER A 117 -20.25 1.87 9.88
CA SER A 117 -19.93 2.17 11.27
C SER A 117 -18.94 3.34 11.40
N LYS A 118 -19.40 4.42 12.04
CA LYS A 118 -18.57 5.60 12.34
C LYS A 118 -17.46 5.34 13.36
N SER A 119 -17.53 4.21 14.08
CA SER A 119 -16.57 3.79 15.11
C SER A 119 -15.63 2.66 14.64
N ASP A 120 -15.67 2.29 13.36
CA ASP A 120 -14.76 1.32 12.77
C ASP A 120 -13.87 2.00 11.73
N VAL A 121 -13.17 3.05 12.21
CA VAL A 121 -12.19 3.81 11.43
C VAL A 121 -10.83 3.62 12.08
N SER A 122 -9.83 3.22 11.31
CA SER A 122 -8.45 3.19 11.76
C SER A 122 -7.54 3.94 10.80
N ILE A 123 -6.48 4.52 11.35
CA ILE A 123 -5.45 5.22 10.59
C ILE A 123 -4.09 4.79 11.15
N SER A 124 -3.16 4.42 10.27
CA SER A 124 -1.78 4.18 10.65
C SER A 124 -0.81 4.86 9.70
N TYR A 125 0.34 5.24 10.24
CA TYR A 125 1.43 5.90 9.53
C TYR A 125 2.73 5.18 9.83
N GLY A 126 3.65 5.20 8.88
CA GLY A 126 4.97 4.66 9.11
C GLY A 126 5.89 4.79 7.92
N SER A 127 6.96 4.01 7.97
CA SER A 127 8.02 4.01 6.97
C SER A 127 8.26 2.61 6.43
N CYS A 128 8.85 2.59 5.24
CA CYS A 128 9.24 1.40 4.51
C CYS A 128 10.75 1.44 4.22
N ARG A 129 11.31 0.25 4.03
CA ARG A 129 12.69 0.08 3.58
C ARG A 129 12.78 -1.07 2.59
N PHE A 130 13.78 -1.01 1.72
CA PHE A 130 14.13 -2.19 0.94
C PHE A 130 14.75 -3.25 1.88
N PRO A 131 14.51 -4.55 1.61
CA PRO A 131 15.16 -5.66 2.32
C PRO A 131 16.68 -5.58 2.17
#